data_AF-A0A974P087-F1
#
_entry.id   AF-A0A974P087-F1
#
_cell.length_a   1.000
_cell.length_b   1.000
_cell.length_c   1.000
_cell.angle_alpha   90.00
_cell.angle_beta   90.00
_cell.angle_gamma   90.00
#
_symmetry.space_group_name_H-M   'P 1'
#
loop_
_entity.id
_entity.type
_entity.pdbx_description
1 polymer ?
#
loop_
_entity_poly.entity_id
_entity_poly.type
_entity_poly.pdbx_seq_one_letter_code
_entity_poly.pdbx_strand_id
1 'polypeptide(L)'
;MRFLASQPLTTHTYTAPLTCHQVKKLRQVLILHGFRLESQPHTVFCAQKDKLRVVVYLKGPKVLIQGKGIEDFITFQLEPNVLEQASFGYTQVTQPELHEAHFGIDESGKGDFFGPLVIAGAYVNCSLARVLSSLGVQDSKRVASDKRIRTLAQQIRKSGTPSEVIAISPLRYNELFLQFRNLNKLLAWGHARVLENLCKKQPDCSYALSDQFADARLLQQALMTHGRKLSLKQRTKAESDIAVAAASILARERLIDWLDVASVRYALHLPRGVSQTVKKAAVTAIEKYGLQILHRIAKVHFKTAEEVSLLAHRSPCLPQERDAP
;
A
#
# COMPACT_ATOMS: atom_id res chain seq x y z
N MET A 1 -22.02 30.35 -16.94
CA MET A 1 -21.71 28.95 -16.54
C MET A 1 -20.66 28.38 -17.50
N ARG A 2 -19.40 28.33 -17.08
CA ARG A 2 -18.34 27.64 -17.83
C ARG A 2 -18.32 26.19 -17.34
N PHE A 3 -18.65 25.24 -18.20
CA PHE A 3 -18.37 23.83 -17.96
C PHE A 3 -16.86 23.68 -17.76
N LEU A 4 -16.43 23.35 -16.55
CA LEU A 4 -15.04 22.99 -16.28
C LEU A 4 -14.82 21.62 -16.95
N ALA A 5 -14.14 21.63 -18.09
CA ALA A 5 -13.64 20.42 -18.72
C ALA A 5 -12.73 19.69 -17.72
N SER A 6 -13.16 18.52 -17.27
CA SER A 6 -12.32 17.57 -16.56
C SER A 6 -11.10 17.27 -17.42
N GLN A 7 -9.90 17.48 -16.89
CA GLN A 7 -8.69 17.08 -17.58
C GLN A 7 -8.66 15.54 -17.70
N PRO A 8 -8.40 15.00 -18.90
CA PRO A 8 -8.48 13.56 -19.14
C PRO A 8 -7.37 12.82 -18.38
N LEU A 9 -7.75 11.80 -17.60
CA LEU A 9 -6.82 10.85 -17.00
C LEU A 9 -6.07 10.14 -18.14
N THR A 10 -4.77 10.38 -18.30
CA THR A 10 -3.93 9.73 -19.32
C THR A 10 -3.71 8.26 -18.98
N THR A 11 -4.74 7.45 -19.14
CA THR A 11 -4.68 6.00 -19.02
C THR A 11 -4.55 5.47 -20.43
N HIS A 12 -3.39 4.92 -20.80
CA HIS A 12 -3.17 4.39 -22.16
C HIS A 12 -3.87 3.04 -22.40
N THR A 13 -4.37 2.42 -21.33
CA THR A 13 -4.97 1.09 -21.34
C THR A 13 -6.10 0.97 -20.31
N TYR A 14 -7.18 0.27 -20.65
CA TYR A 14 -8.29 -0.05 -19.74
C TYR A 14 -8.62 -1.53 -19.85
N THR A 15 -8.96 -2.16 -18.73
CA THR A 15 -9.43 -3.54 -18.75
C THR A 15 -10.59 -3.78 -17.82
N ALA A 16 -11.58 -4.56 -18.27
CA ALA A 16 -12.71 -4.98 -17.45
C ALA A 16 -13.10 -6.44 -17.75
N PRO A 17 -13.57 -7.20 -16.75
CA PRO A 17 -14.23 -8.47 -17.01
C PRO A 17 -15.57 -8.22 -17.72
N LEU A 18 -15.97 -9.13 -18.59
CA LEU A 18 -17.22 -9.13 -19.34
C LEU A 18 -17.92 -10.49 -19.17
N THR A 19 -19.25 -10.46 -19.16
CA THR A 19 -20.06 -11.67 -19.32
C THR A 19 -20.17 -12.07 -20.80
N CYS A 20 -20.53 -13.32 -21.07
CA CYS A 20 -20.76 -13.79 -22.45
C CYS A 20 -21.80 -12.94 -23.21
N HIS A 21 -22.79 -12.39 -22.49
CA HIS A 21 -23.78 -11.47 -23.06
C HIS A 21 -23.16 -10.12 -23.45
N GLN A 22 -22.37 -9.55 -22.56
CA GLN A 22 -21.66 -8.29 -22.80
C GLN A 22 -20.64 -8.40 -23.95
N VAL A 23 -19.99 -9.55 -24.11
CA VAL A 23 -19.11 -9.81 -25.25
C VAL A 23 -19.86 -9.71 -26.59
N LYS A 24 -21.08 -10.26 -26.66
CA LYS A 24 -21.93 -10.17 -27.87
C LYS A 24 -22.37 -8.73 -28.12
N LYS A 25 -22.84 -8.03 -27.09
CA LYS A 25 -23.20 -6.59 -27.17
C LYS A 25 -22.03 -5.73 -27.63
N LEU A 26 -20.85 -5.91 -27.04
CA LEU A 26 -19.64 -5.17 -27.42
C LEU A 26 -19.30 -5.38 -28.89
N ARG A 27 -19.37 -6.62 -29.39
CA ARG A 27 -19.13 -6.90 -30.81
C ARG A 27 -20.09 -6.15 -31.72
N GLN A 28 -21.38 -6.08 -31.38
CA GLN A 28 -22.38 -5.33 -32.15
C GLN A 28 -22.11 -3.82 -32.12
N VAL A 29 -21.82 -3.26 -30.94
CA VAL A 29 -21.47 -1.85 -30.77
C VAL A 29 -20.26 -1.47 -31.63
N LEU A 30 -19.21 -2.31 -31.62
CA LEU A 30 -18.00 -2.09 -32.42
C LEU A 30 -18.29 -2.08 -33.93
N ILE A 31 -19.11 -3.01 -34.42
CA ILE A 31 -19.50 -3.06 -35.84
C ILE A 31 -20.33 -1.82 -36.22
N LEU A 32 -21.33 -1.46 -35.41
CA LEU A 32 -22.18 -0.29 -35.65
C LEU A 32 -21.37 1.02 -35.70
N HIS A 33 -20.31 1.12 -34.89
CA HIS A 33 -19.43 2.29 -34.85
C HIS A 33 -18.25 2.21 -35.82
N GLY A 34 -18.24 1.23 -36.74
CA GLY A 34 -17.29 1.14 -37.85
C GLY A 34 -15.89 0.65 -37.47
N PHE A 35 -15.75 -0.13 -36.39
CA PHE A 35 -14.50 -0.81 -36.09
C PHE A 35 -14.28 -1.99 -37.04
N ARG A 36 -13.03 -2.17 -37.47
CA ARG A 36 -12.62 -3.31 -38.29
C ARG A 36 -12.28 -4.48 -37.37
N LEU A 37 -12.89 -5.63 -37.60
CA LEU A 37 -12.59 -6.85 -36.84
C LEU A 37 -11.34 -7.53 -37.39
N GLU A 38 -10.48 -7.97 -36.48
CA GLU A 38 -9.26 -8.69 -36.75
C GLU A 38 -9.24 -10.01 -35.98
N SER A 39 -8.56 -11.01 -36.54
CA SER A 39 -8.35 -12.31 -35.89
C SER A 39 -6.98 -12.34 -35.22
N GLN A 40 -6.95 -12.74 -33.95
CA GLN A 40 -5.71 -12.90 -33.18
C GLN A 40 -5.75 -14.15 -32.29
N PRO A 41 -4.61 -14.84 -32.08
CA PRO A 41 -4.54 -16.01 -31.21
C PRO A 41 -5.02 -15.70 -29.79
N HIS A 42 -5.73 -16.64 -29.18
CA HIS A 42 -6.25 -16.55 -27.80
C HIS A 42 -7.28 -15.44 -27.52
N THR A 43 -7.89 -14.88 -28.57
CA THR A 43 -8.94 -13.85 -28.47
C THR A 43 -10.30 -14.39 -28.95
N VAL A 44 -11.38 -13.84 -28.40
CA VAL A 44 -12.74 -13.99 -28.95
C VAL A 44 -12.87 -13.13 -30.21
N PHE A 45 -12.39 -11.90 -30.15
CA PHE A 45 -12.18 -11.02 -31.30
C PHE A 45 -11.22 -9.87 -30.94
N CYS A 46 -10.59 -9.31 -31.96
CA CYS A 46 -9.91 -8.01 -31.90
C CYS A 46 -10.66 -7.03 -32.81
N ALA A 47 -10.72 -5.77 -32.43
CA ALA A 47 -11.33 -4.71 -33.22
C ALA A 47 -10.48 -3.44 -33.17
N GLN A 48 -10.33 -2.77 -34.31
CA GLN A 48 -9.55 -1.54 -34.42
C GLN A 48 -10.29 -0.46 -35.21
N LYS A 49 -10.22 0.77 -34.69
CA LYS A 49 -10.64 1.98 -35.39
C LYS A 49 -9.69 3.11 -35.03
N ASP A 50 -9.18 3.80 -36.04
CA ASP A 50 -8.18 4.86 -35.87
C ASP A 50 -6.98 4.39 -35.01
N LYS A 51 -6.70 5.11 -33.91
CA LYS A 51 -5.65 4.79 -32.93
C LYS A 51 -6.19 4.07 -31.69
N LEU A 52 -7.39 3.48 -31.76
CA LEU A 52 -8.03 2.77 -30.65
C LEU A 52 -8.20 1.29 -30.99
N ARG A 53 -7.75 0.43 -30.08
CA ARG A 53 -7.78 -1.03 -30.22
C ARG A 53 -8.54 -1.65 -29.06
N VAL A 54 -9.43 -2.60 -29.37
CA VAL A 54 -10.27 -3.32 -28.42
C VAL A 54 -10.07 -4.83 -28.61
N VAL A 55 -9.65 -5.52 -27.56
CA VAL A 55 -9.33 -6.95 -27.58
C VAL A 55 -10.12 -7.68 -26.50
N VAL A 56 -10.77 -8.79 -26.85
CA VAL A 56 -11.49 -9.63 -25.88
C VAL A 56 -10.83 -11.01 -25.80
N TYR A 57 -10.40 -11.43 -24.62
CA TYR A 57 -9.69 -12.71 -24.41
C TYR A 57 -10.62 -13.89 -24.10
N LEU A 58 -10.18 -15.13 -24.42
CA LEU A 58 -10.96 -16.37 -24.26
C LEU A 58 -11.16 -16.84 -22.80
N LYS A 59 -10.13 -16.74 -21.94
CA LYS A 59 -10.19 -17.25 -20.56
C LYS A 59 -10.71 -16.18 -19.60
N GLY A 60 -11.99 -16.32 -19.21
CA GLY A 60 -12.73 -15.30 -18.46
C GLY A 60 -12.87 -14.06 -19.34
N PRO A 61 -14.01 -13.86 -20.03
CA PRO A 61 -14.07 -12.85 -21.08
C PRO A 61 -13.66 -11.51 -20.48
N LYS A 62 -12.56 -10.96 -20.96
CA LYS A 62 -11.97 -9.72 -20.44
C LYS A 62 -11.65 -8.84 -21.62
N VAL A 63 -12.14 -7.61 -21.58
CA VAL A 63 -11.81 -6.60 -22.57
C VAL A 63 -10.53 -5.87 -22.16
N LEU A 64 -9.68 -5.62 -23.14
CA LEU A 64 -8.54 -4.73 -23.10
C LEU A 64 -8.73 -3.66 -24.17
N ILE A 65 -8.73 -2.40 -23.76
CA ILE A 65 -8.86 -1.24 -24.63
C ILE A 65 -7.57 -0.44 -24.55
N GLN A 66 -6.99 -0.08 -25.68
CA GLN A 66 -5.70 0.61 -25.74
C GLN A 66 -5.69 1.67 -26.84
N GLY A 67 -5.01 2.79 -26.56
CA GLY A 67 -4.74 3.81 -27.57
C GLY A 67 -5.45 5.15 -27.33
N LYS A 68 -5.47 6.01 -28.36
CA LYS A 68 -6.05 7.36 -28.28
C LYS A 68 -7.58 7.31 -28.44
N GLY A 69 -8.32 8.09 -27.64
CA GLY A 69 -9.79 8.08 -27.62
C GLY A 69 -10.41 7.04 -26.69
N ILE A 70 -9.61 6.49 -25.76
CA ILE A 70 -10.05 5.48 -24.79
C ILE A 70 -11.16 5.99 -23.87
N GLU A 71 -11.07 7.24 -23.43
CA GLU A 71 -12.04 7.84 -22.52
C GLU A 71 -13.40 8.00 -23.19
N ASP A 72 -13.45 8.65 -24.35
CA ASP A 72 -14.69 8.80 -25.12
C ASP A 72 -15.34 7.44 -25.43
N PHE A 73 -14.54 6.45 -25.82
CA PHE A 73 -15.08 5.12 -26.11
C PHE A 73 -15.65 4.45 -24.86
N ILE A 74 -14.96 4.55 -23.72
CA ILE A 74 -15.48 3.93 -22.50
C ILE A 74 -16.76 4.64 -22.06
N THR A 75 -16.70 5.97 -21.91
CA THR A 75 -17.77 6.81 -21.39
C THR A 75 -19.03 6.78 -22.27
N PHE A 76 -18.90 6.80 -23.60
CA PHE A 76 -20.05 6.92 -24.51
C PHE A 76 -20.46 5.61 -25.17
N GLN A 77 -19.63 4.58 -25.15
CA GLN A 77 -19.92 3.31 -25.84
C GLN A 77 -19.89 2.11 -24.91
N LEU A 78 -18.78 1.88 -24.22
CA LEU A 78 -18.64 0.69 -23.40
C LEU A 78 -19.58 0.72 -22.19
N GLU A 79 -19.63 1.81 -21.46
CA GLU A 79 -20.43 1.94 -20.24
C GLU A 79 -21.93 1.92 -20.50
N PRO A 80 -22.49 2.80 -21.35
CA PRO A 80 -23.93 2.84 -21.55
C PRO A 80 -24.46 1.63 -22.33
N ASN A 81 -23.72 1.14 -23.33
CA ASN A 81 -24.26 0.15 -24.29
C ASN A 81 -23.84 -1.29 -23.98
N VAL A 82 -22.80 -1.50 -23.16
CA VAL A 82 -22.25 -2.84 -22.87
C VAL A 82 -22.28 -3.16 -21.38
N LEU A 83 -21.62 -2.35 -20.56
CA LEU A 83 -21.51 -2.61 -19.12
C LEU A 83 -22.79 -2.25 -18.36
N GLU A 84 -23.58 -1.32 -18.90
CA GLU A 84 -24.76 -0.73 -18.26
C GLU A 84 -24.43 -0.16 -16.86
N GLN A 85 -23.17 0.23 -16.67
CA GLN A 85 -22.62 0.74 -15.42
C GLN A 85 -21.59 1.82 -15.74
N ALA A 86 -21.72 2.97 -15.09
CA ALA A 86 -20.75 4.06 -15.15
C ALA A 86 -19.69 3.88 -14.05
N SER A 87 -18.44 3.68 -14.46
CA SER A 87 -17.32 3.26 -13.61
C SER A 87 -16.00 3.99 -13.93
N PHE A 88 -15.82 4.43 -15.17
CA PHE A 88 -14.65 5.06 -15.75
C PHE A 88 -14.85 6.58 -15.73
N GLY A 89 -13.97 7.30 -15.05
CA GLY A 89 -14.11 8.75 -14.84
C GLY A 89 -15.21 9.17 -13.85
N TYR A 90 -16.20 8.31 -13.58
CA TYR A 90 -17.33 8.58 -12.67
C TYR A 90 -17.15 8.07 -11.23
N THR A 91 -15.91 7.94 -10.74
CA THR A 91 -15.68 7.69 -9.30
C THR A 91 -16.30 8.78 -8.41
N GLN A 92 -16.76 9.90 -9.00
CA GLN A 92 -17.45 10.99 -8.31
C GLN A 92 -18.93 10.71 -7.99
N VAL A 93 -19.62 9.79 -8.68
CA VAL A 93 -21.10 9.67 -8.56
C VAL A 93 -21.56 8.34 -7.96
N THR A 94 -20.78 7.26 -8.08
CA THR A 94 -21.28 5.91 -7.70
C THR A 94 -20.95 5.48 -6.27
N GLN A 95 -20.16 6.25 -5.51
CA GLN A 95 -19.77 5.94 -4.13
C GLN A 95 -19.60 7.22 -3.29
N PRO A 96 -20.68 7.75 -2.66
CA PRO A 96 -20.58 8.93 -1.78
C PRO A 96 -19.59 8.73 -0.61
N GLU A 97 -19.41 7.49 -0.13
CA GLU A 97 -18.45 7.13 0.93
C GLU A 97 -16.98 7.37 0.57
N LEU A 98 -16.61 7.40 -0.73
CA LEU A 98 -15.22 7.66 -1.17
C LEU A 98 -14.83 9.14 -1.11
N HIS A 99 -15.79 10.06 -0.92
CA HIS A 99 -15.54 11.50 -0.90
C HIS A 99 -15.84 12.15 0.46
N GLU A 100 -16.37 11.40 1.42
CA GLU A 100 -16.48 11.86 2.79
C GLU A 100 -15.09 11.99 3.42
N ALA A 101 -14.92 13.04 4.21
CA ALA A 101 -13.70 13.29 4.93
C ALA A 101 -13.42 12.13 5.90
N HIS A 102 -12.25 11.51 5.79
CA HIS A 102 -11.95 10.33 6.57
C HIS A 102 -10.46 10.14 6.84
N PHE A 103 -10.17 9.31 7.83
CA PHE A 103 -8.83 8.83 8.10
C PHE A 103 -8.56 7.52 7.37
N GLY A 104 -7.41 7.42 6.72
CA GLY A 104 -6.84 6.15 6.27
C GLY A 104 -5.64 5.79 7.14
N ILE A 105 -5.47 4.51 7.39
CA ILE A 105 -4.45 4.00 8.30
C ILE A 105 -3.86 2.69 7.77
N ASP A 106 -2.53 2.58 7.86
CA ASP A 106 -1.76 1.41 7.41
C ASP A 106 -0.46 1.27 8.20
N GLU A 107 0.21 0.13 8.07
CA GLU A 107 1.52 -0.13 8.67
C GLU A 107 2.60 -0.58 7.67
N SER A 108 3.86 -0.42 8.09
CA SER A 108 5.02 -1.01 7.44
C SER A 108 5.96 -1.61 8.47
N GLY A 109 6.76 -2.60 8.06
CA GLY A 109 7.73 -3.24 8.96
C GLY A 109 7.19 -4.45 9.72
N LYS A 110 5.89 -4.76 9.62
CA LYS A 110 5.27 -5.93 10.29
C LYS A 110 5.96 -7.25 9.97
N GLY A 111 6.31 -7.46 8.69
CA GLY A 111 6.96 -8.69 8.20
C GLY A 111 8.47 -8.59 8.03
N ASP A 112 9.08 -7.45 8.40
CA ASP A 112 10.51 -7.21 8.25
C ASP A 112 11.25 -7.61 9.53
N PHE A 113 12.27 -8.45 9.42
CA PHE A 113 13.06 -8.88 10.58
C PHE A 113 13.80 -7.70 11.22
N PHE A 114 14.50 -6.92 10.40
CA PHE A 114 15.16 -5.70 10.82
C PHE A 114 14.19 -4.52 10.86
N GLY A 115 14.49 -3.57 11.75
CA GLY A 115 13.82 -2.29 11.81
C GLY A 115 12.50 -2.27 12.57
N PRO A 116 11.92 -1.05 12.67
CA PRO A 116 10.75 -0.80 13.50
C PRO A 116 9.49 -1.45 12.94
N LEU A 117 8.46 -1.47 13.77
CA LEU A 117 7.08 -1.49 13.28
C LEU A 117 6.62 -0.03 13.17
N VAL A 118 6.22 0.40 11.98
CA VAL A 118 5.75 1.76 11.72
C VAL A 118 4.27 1.74 11.41
N ILE A 119 3.48 2.51 12.12
CA ILE A 119 2.07 2.72 11.84
C ILE A 119 1.91 4.18 11.43
N ALA A 120 1.16 4.42 10.36
CA ALA A 120 0.85 5.75 9.91
C ALA A 120 -0.64 5.91 9.65
N GLY A 121 -1.09 7.15 9.70
CA GLY A 121 -2.42 7.52 9.25
C GLY A 121 -2.41 8.88 8.57
N ALA A 122 -3.37 9.08 7.69
CA ALA A 122 -3.57 10.30 6.93
C ALA A 122 -5.05 10.66 6.90
N TYR A 123 -5.35 11.94 6.98
CA TYR A 123 -6.69 12.48 6.77
C TYR A 123 -6.83 12.94 5.32
N VAL A 124 -7.95 12.62 4.68
CA VAL A 124 -8.29 13.19 3.38
C VAL A 124 -9.70 13.75 3.40
N ASN A 125 -9.89 14.80 2.60
CA ASN A 125 -11.20 15.29 2.16
C ASN A 125 -11.22 15.29 0.62
N CYS A 126 -12.33 15.68 0.00
CA CYS A 126 -12.45 15.67 -1.46
C CYS A 126 -11.33 16.47 -2.17
N SER A 127 -10.92 17.63 -1.64
CA SER A 127 -9.81 18.42 -2.22
C SER A 127 -8.46 17.72 -2.10
N LEU A 128 -8.12 17.19 -0.92
CA LEU A 128 -6.86 16.49 -0.68
C LEU A 128 -6.81 15.20 -1.48
N ALA A 129 -7.92 14.44 -1.55
CA ALA A 129 -8.02 13.23 -2.35
C ALA A 129 -7.62 13.50 -3.81
N ARG A 130 -8.17 14.55 -4.44
CA ARG A 130 -7.80 14.94 -5.82
C ARG A 130 -6.31 15.29 -5.95
N VAL A 131 -5.77 16.06 -5.01
CA VAL A 131 -4.34 16.41 -5.02
C VAL A 131 -3.48 15.15 -4.92
N LEU A 132 -3.74 14.27 -3.95
CA LEU A 132 -2.98 13.04 -3.74
C LEU A 132 -3.09 12.08 -4.94
N SER A 133 -4.27 11.96 -5.55
CA SER A 133 -4.44 11.20 -6.79
C SER A 133 -3.61 11.79 -7.93
N SER A 134 -3.58 13.12 -8.10
CA SER A 134 -2.77 13.76 -9.15
C SER A 134 -1.26 13.60 -8.95
N LEU A 135 -0.81 13.45 -7.70
CA LEU A 135 0.59 13.15 -7.36
C LEU A 135 0.98 11.70 -7.67
N GLY A 136 -0.01 10.83 -7.96
CA GLY A 136 0.18 9.41 -8.19
C GLY A 136 0.38 8.63 -6.89
N VAL A 137 -0.23 9.07 -5.78
CA VAL A 137 -0.29 8.29 -4.54
C VAL A 137 -1.05 6.99 -4.80
N GLN A 138 -0.43 5.89 -4.40
CA GLN A 138 -0.94 4.53 -4.53
C GLN A 138 -0.30 3.68 -3.44
N ASP A 139 -0.76 2.43 -3.29
CA ASP A 139 -0.15 1.46 -2.39
C ASP A 139 1.39 1.46 -2.50
N SER A 140 2.06 1.56 -1.35
CA SER A 140 3.52 1.59 -1.26
C SER A 140 4.16 0.34 -1.85
N LYS A 141 3.47 -0.81 -1.81
CA LYS A 141 3.97 -2.08 -2.39
C LYS A 141 4.06 -2.04 -3.92
N ARG A 142 3.31 -1.16 -4.58
CA ARG A 142 3.35 -0.96 -6.04
C ARG A 142 4.47 -0.02 -6.48
N VAL A 143 5.13 0.65 -5.54
CA VAL A 143 6.23 1.58 -5.80
C VAL A 143 7.56 0.86 -5.56
N ALA A 144 8.23 0.47 -6.65
CA ALA A 144 9.47 -0.31 -6.57
C ALA A 144 10.69 0.48 -6.06
N SER A 145 10.69 1.82 -6.17
CA SER A 145 11.85 2.65 -5.85
C SER A 145 11.69 3.36 -4.51
N ASP A 146 12.65 3.15 -3.61
CA ASP A 146 12.73 3.85 -2.32
C ASP A 146 12.86 5.38 -2.49
N LYS A 147 13.54 5.83 -3.55
CA LYS A 147 13.61 7.26 -3.91
C LYS A 147 12.22 7.82 -4.25
N ARG A 148 11.42 7.06 -5.01
CA ARG A 148 10.04 7.47 -5.35
C ARG A 148 9.14 7.48 -4.12
N ILE A 149 9.28 6.52 -3.20
CA ILE A 149 8.58 6.53 -1.90
C ILE A 149 8.87 7.83 -1.15
N ARG A 150 10.14 8.23 -1.02
CA ARG A 150 10.53 9.48 -0.35
C ARG A 150 9.95 10.72 -1.03
N THR A 151 10.01 10.77 -2.36
CA THR A 151 9.40 11.87 -3.13
C THR A 151 7.90 11.95 -2.87
N LEU A 152 7.18 10.83 -2.92
CA LEU A 152 5.74 10.80 -2.66
C LEU A 152 5.42 11.20 -1.21
N ALA A 153 6.15 10.67 -0.22
CA ALA A 153 6.00 11.05 1.18
C ALA A 153 6.21 12.56 1.40
N GLN A 154 7.23 13.14 0.78
CA GLN A 154 7.47 14.59 0.81
C GLN A 154 6.33 15.37 0.16
N GLN A 155 5.80 14.90 -0.98
CA GLN A 155 4.67 15.53 -1.67
C GLN A 155 3.38 15.46 -0.83
N ILE A 156 3.09 14.33 -0.17
CA ILE A 156 1.96 14.17 0.75
C ILE A 156 2.06 15.16 1.92
N ARG A 157 3.25 15.32 2.51
CA ARG A 157 3.44 16.32 3.59
C ARG A 157 3.25 17.75 3.06
N LYS A 158 3.77 18.05 1.86
CA LYS A 158 3.67 19.38 1.24
C LYS A 158 2.26 19.75 0.78
N SER A 159 1.38 18.78 0.49
CA SER A 159 -0.03 19.06 0.17
C SER A 159 -0.84 19.53 1.37
N GLY A 160 -0.25 19.58 2.57
CA GLY A 160 -0.93 19.96 3.80
C GLY A 160 -1.81 18.84 4.37
N THR A 161 -1.62 17.60 3.89
CA THR A 161 -2.38 16.43 4.36
C THR A 161 -2.08 16.18 5.84
N PRO A 162 -3.06 16.33 6.75
CA PRO A 162 -2.87 16.00 8.15
C PRO A 162 -2.52 14.51 8.26
N SER A 163 -1.39 14.24 8.89
CA SER A 163 -0.87 12.88 9.01
C SER A 163 -0.21 12.66 10.36
N GLU A 164 -0.10 11.41 10.74
CA GLU A 164 0.55 10.95 11.96
C GLU A 164 1.36 9.69 11.65
N VAL A 165 2.58 9.60 12.17
CA VAL A 165 3.46 8.44 11.99
C VAL A 165 4.08 8.07 13.32
N ILE A 166 3.83 6.84 13.78
CA ILE A 166 4.41 6.27 14.99
C ILE A 166 5.35 5.14 14.59
N ALA A 167 6.63 5.28 14.92
CA ALA A 167 7.65 4.25 14.70
C ALA A 167 8.02 3.60 16.04
N ILE A 168 7.67 2.33 16.21
CA ILE A 168 8.05 1.51 17.36
C ILE A 168 9.41 0.89 17.06
N SER A 169 10.47 1.46 17.64
CA SER A 169 11.85 0.97 17.48
C SER A 169 11.97 -0.53 17.83
N PRO A 170 12.93 -1.28 17.28
CA PRO A 170 13.10 -2.70 17.59
C PRO A 170 13.20 -3.00 19.09
N LEU A 171 13.95 -2.18 19.84
CA LEU A 171 14.08 -2.33 21.29
C LEU A 171 12.71 -2.26 21.98
N ARG A 172 11.96 -1.19 21.73
CA ARG A 172 10.62 -1.01 22.30
C ARG A 172 9.63 -2.05 21.78
N TYR A 173 9.74 -2.45 20.52
CA TYR A 173 8.91 -3.49 19.92
C TYR A 173 9.07 -4.81 20.67
N ASN A 174 10.31 -5.21 20.96
CA ASN A 174 10.61 -6.46 21.65
C ASN A 174 10.04 -6.44 23.09
N GLU A 175 10.14 -5.32 23.81
CA GLU A 175 9.51 -5.14 25.12
C GLU A 175 7.97 -5.26 25.05
N LEU A 176 7.34 -4.54 24.12
CA LEU A 176 5.89 -4.54 23.96
C LEU A 176 5.39 -5.93 23.51
N PHE A 177 6.14 -6.63 22.65
CA PHE A 177 5.76 -7.96 22.20
C PHE A 177 5.67 -8.96 23.37
N LEU A 178 6.58 -8.88 24.35
CA LEU A 178 6.52 -9.71 25.55
C LEU A 178 5.28 -9.42 26.42
N GLN A 179 4.84 -8.15 26.45
CA GLN A 179 3.64 -7.73 27.20
C GLN A 179 2.35 -8.17 26.50
N PHE A 180 2.24 -7.92 25.20
CA PHE A 180 1.02 -8.23 24.43
C PHE A 180 0.92 -9.73 24.08
N ARG A 181 2.06 -10.40 23.88
CA ARG A 181 2.21 -11.79 23.39
C ARG A 181 1.51 -12.11 22.08
N ASN A 182 1.01 -11.08 21.38
CA ASN A 182 0.24 -11.20 20.16
C ASN A 182 0.46 -9.95 19.30
N LEU A 183 1.01 -10.14 18.11
CA LEU A 183 1.30 -9.07 17.16
C LEU A 183 0.05 -8.26 16.78
N ASN A 184 -1.09 -8.92 16.60
CA ASN A 184 -2.32 -8.23 16.22
C ASN A 184 -2.83 -7.31 17.35
N LYS A 185 -2.60 -7.66 18.62
CA LYS A 185 -2.90 -6.77 19.75
C LYS A 185 -2.00 -5.53 19.75
N LEU A 186 -0.70 -5.71 19.47
CA LEU A 186 0.25 -4.61 19.35
C LEU A 186 -0.09 -3.70 18.16
N LEU A 187 -0.46 -4.28 17.01
CA LEU A 187 -0.93 -3.53 15.84
C LEU A 187 -2.19 -2.75 16.18
N ALA A 188 -3.19 -3.38 16.79
CA ALA A 188 -4.43 -2.72 17.20
C ALA A 188 -4.18 -1.52 18.13
N TRP A 189 -3.28 -1.68 19.11
CA TRP A 189 -2.87 -0.58 19.99
C TRP A 189 -2.15 0.55 19.23
N GLY A 190 -1.20 0.22 18.35
CA GLY A 190 -0.47 1.21 17.55
C GLY A 190 -1.39 1.97 16.60
N HIS A 191 -2.31 1.26 15.96
CA HIS A 191 -3.34 1.80 15.09
C HIS A 191 -4.28 2.75 15.83
N ALA A 192 -4.81 2.32 16.99
CA ALA A 192 -5.63 3.16 17.84
C ALA A 192 -4.90 4.43 18.32
N ARG A 193 -3.59 4.34 18.61
CA ARG A 193 -2.80 5.49 19.03
C ARG A 193 -2.60 6.51 17.91
N VAL A 194 -2.38 6.06 16.68
CA VAL A 194 -2.31 6.93 15.50
C VAL A 194 -3.64 7.65 15.28
N LEU A 195 -4.75 6.90 15.32
CA LEU A 195 -6.09 7.47 15.17
C LEU A 195 -6.40 8.49 16.26
N GLU A 196 -6.05 8.22 17.51
CA GLU A 196 -6.22 9.14 18.64
C GLU A 196 -5.51 10.49 18.38
N ASN A 197 -4.28 10.45 17.88
CA ASN A 197 -3.51 11.65 17.55
C ASN A 197 -4.10 12.39 16.34
N LEU A 198 -4.61 11.66 15.34
CA LEU A 198 -5.27 12.26 14.17
C LEU A 198 -6.60 12.93 14.54
N CYS A 199 -7.40 12.32 15.42
CA CYS A 199 -8.65 12.91 15.91
C CYS A 199 -8.41 14.25 16.62
N LYS A 200 -7.27 14.40 17.30
CA LYS A 200 -6.89 15.69 17.90
C LYS A 200 -6.56 16.77 16.86
N LYS A 201 -6.01 16.36 15.71
CA LYS A 201 -5.69 17.25 14.58
C LYS A 201 -6.92 17.60 13.74
N GLN A 202 -7.89 16.67 13.66
CA GLN A 202 -9.10 16.77 12.85
C GLN A 202 -10.30 16.23 13.65
N PRO A 203 -10.86 17.01 14.58
CA PRO A 203 -11.90 16.56 15.51
C PRO A 203 -13.26 16.31 14.85
N ASP A 204 -13.52 16.93 13.70
CA ASP A 204 -14.79 16.82 12.98
C ASP A 204 -14.87 15.56 12.10
N CYS A 205 -13.76 14.85 11.93
CA CYS A 205 -13.70 13.62 11.16
C CYS A 205 -14.28 12.46 11.98
N SER A 206 -15.35 11.86 11.48
CA SER A 206 -16.09 10.78 12.17
C SER A 206 -15.84 9.39 11.58
N TYR A 207 -15.11 9.28 10.47
CA TYR A 207 -14.91 8.03 9.73
C TYR A 207 -13.43 7.66 9.62
N ALA A 208 -13.11 6.38 9.79
CA ALA A 208 -11.77 5.84 9.59
C ALA A 208 -11.80 4.48 8.87
N LEU A 209 -10.80 4.26 8.03
CA LEU A 209 -10.63 3.07 7.22
C LEU A 209 -9.23 2.49 7.41
N SER A 210 -9.16 1.18 7.66
CA SER A 210 -7.92 0.40 7.76
C SER A 210 -7.97 -0.83 6.86
N ASP A 211 -6.80 -1.31 6.41
CA ASP A 211 -6.70 -2.68 5.88
C ASP A 211 -6.98 -3.69 6.99
N GLN A 212 -7.58 -4.82 6.61
CA GLN A 212 -7.99 -5.84 7.56
C GLN A 212 -6.81 -6.73 7.96
N PHE A 213 -6.25 -6.50 9.15
CA PHE A 213 -5.16 -7.32 9.71
C PHE A 213 -5.59 -8.25 10.86
N ALA A 214 -6.77 -8.03 11.43
CA ALA A 214 -7.32 -8.80 12.54
C ALA A 214 -8.86 -8.75 12.55
N ASP A 215 -9.47 -9.40 13.54
CA ASP A 215 -10.90 -9.24 13.82
C ASP A 215 -11.23 -7.76 14.11
N ALA A 216 -12.32 -7.25 13.54
CA ALA A 216 -12.72 -5.85 13.67
C ALA A 216 -12.86 -5.41 15.14
N ARG A 217 -13.33 -6.31 15.99
CA ARG A 217 -13.52 -6.06 17.43
C ARG A 217 -12.22 -5.74 18.14
N LEU A 218 -11.10 -6.31 17.69
CA LEU A 218 -9.81 -6.09 18.33
C LEU A 218 -9.35 -4.64 18.22
N LEU A 219 -9.47 -4.05 17.03
CA LEU A 219 -9.11 -2.66 16.83
C LEU A 219 -10.12 -1.73 17.50
N GLN A 220 -11.41 -2.04 17.44
CA GLN A 220 -12.45 -1.26 18.14
C GLN A 220 -12.21 -1.20 19.66
N GLN A 221 -11.83 -2.31 20.29
CA GLN A 221 -11.51 -2.36 21.72
C GLN A 221 -10.24 -1.58 22.09
N ALA A 222 -9.29 -1.46 21.16
CA ALA A 222 -8.06 -0.70 21.36
C ALA A 222 -8.27 0.82 21.26
N LEU A 223 -9.39 1.28 20.67
CA LEU A 223 -9.68 2.71 20.50
C LEU A 223 -9.68 3.46 21.84
N MET A 224 -8.98 4.59 21.83
CA MET A 224 -8.85 5.53 22.94
C MET A 224 -9.99 6.55 22.94
N THR A 225 -9.95 7.53 23.86
CA THR A 225 -11.04 8.47 24.12
C THR A 225 -11.59 9.19 22.89
N HIS A 226 -10.73 9.71 22.01
CA HIS A 226 -11.17 10.39 20.79
C HIS A 226 -11.48 9.36 19.70
N GLY A 227 -10.67 8.32 19.57
CA GLY A 227 -10.87 7.25 18.58
C GLY A 227 -12.21 6.53 18.71
N ARG A 228 -12.77 6.39 19.92
CA ARG A 228 -14.07 5.74 20.17
C ARG A 228 -15.27 6.46 19.53
N LYS A 229 -15.10 7.72 19.13
CA LYS A 229 -16.12 8.49 18.41
C LYS A 229 -16.16 8.15 16.91
N LEU A 230 -15.15 7.44 16.41
CA LEU A 230 -15.04 7.10 15.00
C LEU A 230 -15.92 5.89 14.65
N SER A 231 -16.60 5.99 13.52
CA SER A 231 -17.04 4.83 12.76
C SER A 231 -15.83 4.22 12.05
N LEU A 232 -15.21 3.21 12.66
CA LEU A 232 -14.08 2.49 12.08
C LEU A 232 -14.55 1.31 11.23
N LYS A 233 -14.22 1.32 9.93
CA LYS A 233 -14.41 0.18 9.03
C LYS A 233 -13.06 -0.46 8.70
N GLN A 234 -13.06 -1.79 8.54
CA GLN A 234 -11.95 -2.55 7.98
C GLN A 234 -12.43 -3.23 6.71
N ARG A 235 -11.60 -3.20 5.67
CA ARG A 235 -11.87 -3.93 4.42
C ARG A 235 -10.59 -4.57 3.92
N THR A 236 -10.73 -5.66 3.18
CA THR A 236 -9.61 -6.20 2.43
C THR A 236 -9.29 -5.27 1.26
N LYS A 237 -8.00 -5.16 0.93
CA LYS A 237 -7.51 -4.28 -0.14
C LYS A 237 -7.83 -2.80 0.12
N ALA A 238 -7.75 -2.39 1.39
CA ALA A 238 -8.04 -1.01 1.76
C ALA A 238 -7.06 -0.02 1.13
N GLU A 239 -5.89 -0.45 0.66
CA GLU A 239 -4.90 0.34 -0.07
C GLU A 239 -5.40 0.91 -1.41
N SER A 240 -6.57 0.47 -1.89
CA SER A 240 -7.30 1.13 -2.98
C SER A 240 -7.85 2.50 -2.59
N ASP A 241 -8.01 2.76 -1.30
CA ASP A 241 -8.36 4.05 -0.74
C ASP A 241 -7.16 5.01 -0.74
N ILE A 242 -7.40 6.28 -1.07
CA ILE A 242 -6.33 7.27 -1.20
C ILE A 242 -5.71 7.67 0.16
N ALA A 243 -6.49 7.67 1.24
CA ALA A 243 -6.00 7.97 2.58
C ALA A 243 -5.16 6.80 3.12
N VAL A 244 -5.62 5.56 2.92
CA VAL A 244 -4.87 4.35 3.29
C VAL A 244 -3.59 4.25 2.47
N ALA A 245 -3.65 4.53 1.16
CA ALA A 245 -2.46 4.57 0.30
C ALA A 245 -1.44 5.65 0.76
N ALA A 246 -1.92 6.83 1.14
CA ALA A 246 -1.06 7.88 1.68
C ALA A 246 -0.40 7.45 3.00
N ALA A 247 -1.16 6.85 3.91
CA ALA A 247 -0.63 6.27 5.14
C ALA A 247 0.43 5.18 4.85
N SER A 248 0.17 4.30 3.88
CA SER A 248 1.09 3.26 3.45
C SER A 248 2.44 3.82 3.00
N ILE A 249 2.42 4.88 2.17
CA ILE A 249 3.64 5.55 1.72
C ILE A 249 4.41 6.17 2.89
N LEU A 250 3.72 6.86 3.80
CA LEU A 250 4.34 7.49 4.96
C LEU A 250 4.96 6.45 5.91
N ALA A 251 4.27 5.33 6.16
CA ALA A 251 4.81 4.24 6.96
C ALA A 251 6.03 3.60 6.31
N ARG A 252 5.96 3.37 4.98
CA ARG A 252 7.06 2.78 4.20
C ARG A 252 8.29 3.68 4.16
N GLU A 253 8.13 4.98 3.93
CA GLU A 253 9.23 5.95 3.94
C GLU A 253 9.95 5.93 5.29
N ARG A 254 9.20 6.00 6.40
CA ARG A 254 9.79 6.04 7.73
C ARG A 254 10.56 4.77 8.07
N LEU A 255 10.11 3.60 7.61
CA LEU A 255 10.83 2.33 7.73
C LEU A 255 12.15 2.36 6.95
N ILE A 256 12.12 2.79 5.68
CA ILE A 256 13.32 2.88 4.83
C ILE A 256 14.35 3.81 5.46
N ASP A 257 13.92 5.02 5.87
CA ASP A 257 14.83 5.99 6.48
C ASP A 257 15.44 5.48 7.78
N TRP A 258 14.66 4.74 8.58
CA TRP A 258 15.20 4.11 9.78
C TRP A 258 16.28 3.07 9.43
N LEU A 259 16.03 2.22 8.42
CA LEU A 259 16.97 1.18 7.99
C LEU A 259 18.27 1.78 7.45
N ASP A 260 18.19 2.87 6.67
CA ASP A 260 19.37 3.54 6.12
C ASP A 260 20.20 4.17 7.25
N VAL A 261 19.57 4.87 8.18
CA VAL A 261 20.25 5.46 9.34
C VAL A 261 20.90 4.38 10.23
N ALA A 262 20.19 3.28 10.48
CA ALA A 262 20.72 2.16 11.25
C ALA A 262 21.87 1.45 10.50
N SER A 263 21.76 1.30 9.18
CA SER A 263 22.78 0.67 8.35
C SER A 263 24.10 1.45 8.41
N VAL A 264 24.03 2.78 8.33
CA VAL A 264 25.19 3.66 8.51
C VAL A 264 25.73 3.57 9.94
N ARG A 265 24.85 3.69 10.95
CA ARG A 265 25.24 3.69 12.38
C ARG A 265 26.00 2.43 12.78
N TYR A 266 25.55 1.27 12.32
CA TYR A 266 26.17 0.00 12.68
C TYR A 266 27.15 -0.50 11.61
N ALA A 267 27.36 0.25 10.52
CA ALA A 267 28.15 -0.17 9.36
C ALA A 267 27.77 -1.60 8.92
N LEU A 268 26.47 -1.83 8.73
CA LEU A 268 25.85 -3.09 8.32
C LEU A 268 24.83 -2.81 7.22
N HIS A 269 24.69 -3.69 6.24
CA HIS A 269 23.54 -3.62 5.33
C HIS A 269 22.35 -4.32 5.97
N LEU A 270 21.25 -3.60 6.22
CA LEU A 270 20.04 -4.14 6.85
C LEU A 270 18.90 -4.28 5.82
N PRO A 271 18.85 -5.40 5.07
CA PRO A 271 17.80 -5.61 4.06
C PRO A 271 16.42 -5.84 4.71
N ARG A 272 15.37 -5.49 3.95
CA ARG A 272 13.96 -5.75 4.30
C ARG A 272 13.61 -7.24 4.13
N GLY A 273 12.57 -7.70 4.83
CA GLY A 273 12.00 -9.04 4.78
C GLY A 273 12.67 -10.04 5.73
N VAL A 274 12.66 -11.31 5.34
CA VAL A 274 13.17 -12.47 6.11
C VAL A 274 14.00 -13.44 5.25
N SER A 275 14.58 -12.96 4.15
CA SER A 275 15.30 -13.78 3.16
C SER A 275 16.65 -14.31 3.68
N GLN A 276 17.32 -15.14 2.87
CA GLN A 276 18.68 -15.59 3.20
C GLN A 276 19.69 -14.44 3.31
N THR A 277 19.51 -13.37 2.52
CA THR A 277 20.34 -12.16 2.63
C THR A 277 20.17 -11.48 3.99
N VAL A 278 18.94 -11.47 4.53
CA VAL A 278 18.64 -10.96 5.88
C VAL A 278 19.36 -11.80 6.95
N LYS A 279 19.32 -13.14 6.82
CA LYS A 279 20.02 -14.04 7.74
C LYS A 279 21.53 -13.82 7.73
N LYS A 280 22.15 -13.69 6.54
CA LYS A 280 23.58 -13.38 6.40
C LYS A 280 23.93 -12.07 7.09
N ALA A 281 23.17 -11.01 6.83
CA ALA A 281 23.37 -9.72 7.49
C ALA A 281 23.24 -9.81 9.02
N ALA A 282 22.30 -10.62 9.53
CA ALA A 282 22.13 -10.85 10.96
C ALA A 282 23.32 -11.59 11.59
N VAL A 283 23.84 -12.63 10.93
CA VAL A 283 25.04 -13.35 11.38
C VAL A 283 26.23 -12.39 11.44
N THR A 284 26.47 -11.58 10.40
CA THR A 284 27.53 -10.56 10.41
C THR A 284 27.34 -9.54 11.53
N ALA A 285 26.10 -9.15 11.83
CA ALA A 285 25.81 -8.26 12.95
C ALA A 285 26.20 -8.88 14.30
N ILE A 286 25.86 -10.17 14.50
CA ILE A 286 26.16 -10.92 15.71
C ILE A 286 27.66 -11.14 15.87
N GLU A 287 28.37 -11.49 14.80
CA GLU A 287 29.83 -11.65 14.82
C GLU A 287 30.54 -10.35 15.21
N LYS A 288 30.04 -9.20 14.74
CA LYS A 288 30.66 -7.89 14.98
C LYS A 288 30.32 -7.29 16.35
N TYR A 289 29.09 -7.47 16.83
CA TYR A 289 28.57 -6.75 18.01
C TYR A 289 28.03 -7.65 19.12
N GLY A 290 28.13 -8.97 18.95
CA GLY A 290 27.52 -9.95 19.83
C GLY A 290 26.00 -10.07 19.65
N LEU A 291 25.42 -11.11 20.24
CA LEU A 291 23.99 -11.47 20.07
C LEU A 291 23.03 -10.34 20.49
N GLN A 292 23.42 -9.53 21.47
CA GLN A 292 22.59 -8.46 22.04
C GLN A 292 22.23 -7.36 21.03
N ILE A 293 22.98 -7.23 19.93
CA ILE A 293 22.68 -6.26 18.88
C ILE A 293 21.27 -6.47 18.29
N LEU A 294 20.82 -7.73 18.20
CA LEU A 294 19.53 -8.07 17.61
C LEU A 294 18.37 -7.38 18.33
N HIS A 295 18.45 -7.20 19.65
CA HIS A 295 17.42 -6.47 20.40
C HIS A 295 17.28 -5.01 19.97
N ARG A 296 18.35 -4.40 19.47
CA ARG A 296 18.38 -2.99 19.04
C ARG A 296 18.00 -2.80 17.58
N ILE A 297 18.21 -3.81 16.74
CA ILE A 297 18.03 -3.69 15.28
C ILE A 297 16.94 -4.57 14.69
N ALA A 298 16.47 -5.59 15.41
CA ALA A 298 15.58 -6.62 14.88
C ALA A 298 14.45 -7.02 15.84
N LYS A 299 13.47 -7.74 15.29
CA LYS A 299 12.35 -8.34 16.03
C LYS A 299 12.71 -9.75 16.48
N VAL A 300 13.07 -9.92 17.75
CA VAL A 300 13.72 -11.15 18.23
C VAL A 300 12.81 -12.37 18.37
N HIS A 301 11.49 -12.19 18.36
CA HIS A 301 10.52 -13.30 18.37
C HIS A 301 10.37 -13.99 17.00
N PHE A 302 10.98 -13.46 15.93
CA PHE A 302 10.91 -14.09 14.61
C PHE A 302 11.73 -15.38 14.59
N LYS A 303 11.27 -16.39 13.85
CA LYS A 303 12.04 -17.62 13.56
C LYS A 303 13.44 -17.31 13.01
N THR A 304 13.57 -16.22 12.24
CA THR A 304 14.86 -15.73 11.75
C THR A 304 15.87 -15.48 12.88
N ALA A 305 15.45 -14.94 14.03
CA ALA A 305 16.33 -14.71 15.17
C ALA A 305 16.89 -16.02 15.75
N GLU A 306 16.03 -17.03 15.90
CA GLU A 306 16.39 -18.36 16.38
C GLU A 306 17.42 -19.01 15.44
N GLU A 307 17.14 -19.00 14.13
CA GLU A 307 18.02 -19.60 13.12
C GLU A 307 19.41 -18.94 13.09
N VAL A 308 19.48 -17.60 13.13
CA VAL A 308 20.78 -16.89 13.07
C VAL A 308 21.57 -17.01 14.37
N SER A 309 20.87 -17.14 15.50
CA SER A 309 21.51 -17.42 16.79
C SER A 309 22.22 -18.77 16.73
N LEU A 310 21.56 -19.82 16.24
CA LEU A 310 22.16 -21.15 16.08
C LEU A 310 23.34 -21.16 15.10
N LEU A 311 23.25 -20.41 14.00
CA LEU A 311 24.32 -20.30 13.01
C LEU A 311 25.57 -19.62 13.59
N ALA A 312 25.40 -18.54 14.34
CA ALA A 312 26.51 -17.82 14.95
C ALA A 312 27.27 -18.65 16.02
N HIS A 313 26.59 -19.56 16.72
CA HIS A 313 27.24 -20.49 17.68
C HIS A 313 28.03 -21.61 16.98
N ARG A 314 27.76 -21.89 15.70
CA ARG A 314 28.43 -22.94 14.92
C ARG A 314 29.63 -22.44 14.12
N SER A 315 29.78 -21.13 13.94
CA SER A 315 31.00 -20.54 13.38
C SER A 315 32.12 -20.67 14.43
N PRO A 316 33.22 -21.40 14.17
CA PRO A 316 34.32 -21.49 15.12
C PRO A 316 34.89 -20.09 15.36
N CYS A 317 35.09 -19.73 16.63
CA CYS A 317 35.87 -18.55 17.02
C CYS A 317 37.12 -18.47 16.14
N LEU A 318 37.28 -17.37 15.42
CA LEU A 318 38.60 -16.99 14.93
C LEU A 318 39.52 -16.90 16.16
N PRO A 319 40.74 -17.46 16.09
CA PRO A 319 41.64 -17.48 17.23
C PRO A 319 41.92 -16.05 17.66
N GLN A 320 41.72 -15.78 18.96
CA GLN A 320 42.26 -14.58 19.59
C GLN A 320 43.75 -14.56 19.30
N GLU A 321 44.22 -13.47 18.69
CA GLU A 321 45.64 -13.17 18.53
C GLU A 321 46.28 -13.32 19.90
N ARG A 322 47.10 -14.37 20.04
CA ARG A 322 47.97 -14.52 21.20
C ARG A 322 49.04 -13.46 21.04
N ASP A 323 49.21 -12.66 22.09
CA ASP A 323 50.38 -11.83 22.29
C ASP A 323 51.64 -12.65 21.96
N ALA A 324 52.39 -12.16 20.97
CA ALA A 324 53.73 -12.63 20.66
C ALA A 324 54.74 -11.78 21.48
N PRO A 325 55.92 -12.36 21.78
CA PRO A 325 56.62 -12.23 23.07
C PRO A 325 57.20 -10.87 23.41
#